data_AF-A0A444XFV6-F1
#
_entry.id   AF-A0A444XFV6-F1
#
_cell.length_a   1.000
_cell.length_b   1.000
_cell.length_c   1.000
_cell.angle_alpha   90.00
_cell.angle_beta   90.00
_cell.angle_gamma   90.00
#
_symmetry.space_group_name_H-M   'P 1'
#
loop_
_entity.id
_entity.type
_entity.pdbx_description
1 polymer ?
#
loop_
_entity_poly.entity_id
_entity_poly.type
_entity_poly.pdbx_seq_one_letter_code
_entity_poly.pdbx_strand_id
1 'polypeptide(L)'
;MGFLLLTLTSSLVFVIYSKSFSCDKGSGGWKKVVAAFGEEILLENGEVNRPMLGQIVFSDPDKRQFLDRLLAPHISSGIFWEVVKLWLKGYKVIVLDVPLLFEAKIDKFTKPIIVVWIDPETQKKRLMGRDKSNEEDAGNRINAQMPLDVKRNKADIVIDNTGSLDDLKEQFQKVLIEVSKPLTGTQFWHSRNGALVILASLTSGLVLCIKALS
;
A
#
# COMPACT_ATOMS: atom_id res chain seq x y z
N MET A 1 12.78 -1.10 9.68
CA MET A 1 12.95 -0.87 8.23
C MET A 1 13.58 0.48 7.94
N GLY A 2 14.87 0.48 7.61
CA GLY A 2 15.29 1.23 6.43
C GLY A 2 14.56 0.58 5.26
N PHE A 3 13.67 1.34 4.65
CA PHE A 3 12.86 0.83 3.55
C PHE A 3 13.82 0.52 2.41
N LEU A 4 13.82 -0.73 1.97
CA LEU A 4 14.59 -1.18 0.84
C LEU A 4 13.98 -0.50 -0.39
N LEU A 5 14.42 0.73 -0.65
CA LEU A 5 14.12 1.48 -1.87
C LEU A 5 14.95 0.83 -2.98
N LEU A 6 14.61 -0.39 -3.35
CA LEU A 6 15.05 -0.96 -4.62
C LEU A 6 14.27 -0.21 -5.68
N THR A 7 14.89 0.85 -6.20
CA THR A 7 14.62 1.38 -7.53
C THR A 7 14.78 0.23 -8.52
N LEU A 8 13.71 -0.54 -8.70
CA LEU A 8 13.60 -1.57 -9.72
C LEU A 8 13.48 -0.82 -11.05
N THR A 9 14.62 -0.66 -11.71
CA THR A 9 14.83 0.04 -12.99
C THR A 9 14.20 -0.67 -14.20
N SER A 10 13.24 -1.56 -13.98
CA SER A 10 12.48 -2.22 -15.04
C SER A 10 11.06 -1.69 -15.04
N SER A 11 10.53 -1.33 -16.21
CA SER A 11 9.15 -0.86 -16.47
C SER A 11 8.04 -1.86 -16.07
N LEU A 12 8.37 -2.91 -15.30
CA LEU A 12 7.51 -4.00 -14.89
C LEU A 12 6.89 -3.81 -13.50
N VAL A 13 7.58 -3.14 -12.55
CA VAL A 13 7.19 -3.09 -11.13
C VAL A 13 7.27 -1.67 -10.59
N PHE A 14 6.21 -1.20 -9.92
CA PHE A 14 6.19 0.10 -9.24
C PHE A 14 5.66 -0.04 -7.81
N VAL A 15 6.24 0.67 -6.84
CA VAL A 15 5.84 0.63 -5.42
C VAL A 15 5.09 1.89 -5.03
N ILE A 16 3.86 1.75 -4.55
CA ILE A 16 3.06 2.84 -3.99
C ILE A 16 3.15 2.78 -2.46
N TYR A 17 3.60 3.87 -1.83
CA TYR A 17 3.65 4.00 -0.37
C TYR A 17 2.42 4.74 0.16
N SER A 18 1.56 4.08 0.94
CA SER A 18 0.29 4.67 1.39
C SER A 18 0.44 5.94 2.25
N LYS A 19 1.55 6.08 2.99
CA LYS A 19 1.83 7.22 3.88
C LYS A 19 2.08 8.55 3.18
N SER A 20 2.26 8.56 1.86
CA SER A 20 2.55 9.79 1.12
C SER A 20 1.30 10.57 0.71
N PHE A 21 0.10 9.97 0.67
CA PHE A 21 -1.05 10.55 -0.04
C PHE A 21 -1.94 11.53 0.74
N SER A 22 -1.76 11.68 2.05
CA SER A 22 -2.80 12.30 2.90
C SER A 22 -2.58 13.77 3.28
N CYS A 23 -1.34 14.27 3.29
CA CYS A 23 -1.01 15.55 3.92
C CYS A 23 -0.33 16.58 3.00
N ASP A 24 -0.42 16.40 1.68
CA ASP A 24 0.13 17.38 0.74
C ASP A 24 -0.68 18.67 0.81
N LYS A 25 0.01 19.81 0.91
CA LYS A 25 -0.59 21.14 1.07
C LYS A 25 -1.65 21.37 -0.02
N GLY A 26 -2.86 21.75 0.40
CA GLY A 26 -3.98 22.02 -0.50
C GLY A 26 -4.82 20.79 -0.89
N SER A 27 -4.39 19.58 -0.55
CA SER A 27 -5.20 18.37 -0.74
C SER A 27 -6.45 18.37 0.16
N GLY A 28 -7.47 17.59 -0.22
CA GLY A 28 -8.67 17.44 0.60
C GLY A 28 -8.39 16.82 1.98
N GLY A 29 -7.39 15.93 2.05
CA GLY A 29 -6.92 15.35 3.33
C GLY A 29 -6.28 16.41 4.21
N TRP A 30 -5.38 17.22 3.65
CA TRP A 30 -4.74 18.34 4.36
C TRP A 30 -5.76 19.31 4.96
N LYS A 31 -6.74 19.77 4.18
CA LYS A 31 -7.75 20.72 4.67
C LYS A 31 -8.54 20.18 5.85
N LYS A 32 -8.92 18.90 5.78
CA LYS A 32 -9.65 18.23 6.86
C LYS A 32 -8.78 18.06 8.10
N VAL A 33 -7.52 17.68 7.93
CA VAL A 33 -6.57 17.50 9.05
C VAL A 33 -6.34 18.82 9.77
N VAL A 34 -6.12 19.92 9.03
CA VAL A 34 -5.97 21.27 9.63
C VAL A 34 -7.26 21.70 10.33
N ALA A 35 -8.43 21.47 9.73
CA ALA A 35 -9.71 21.78 10.37
C ALA A 35 -9.95 20.98 11.67
N ALA A 36 -9.41 19.77 11.75
CA ALA A 36 -9.58 18.85 12.88
C ALA A 36 -8.59 19.07 14.03
N PHE A 37 -7.33 19.37 13.69
CA PHE A 37 -6.22 19.44 14.63
C PHE A 37 -5.64 20.86 14.78
N GLY A 38 -6.29 21.85 14.16
CA GLY A 38 -5.92 23.26 14.20
C GLY A 38 -4.74 23.63 13.30
N GLU A 39 -4.39 24.91 13.28
CA GLU A 39 -3.27 25.42 12.48
C GLU A 39 -1.92 25.20 13.19
N GLU A 40 -1.93 24.87 14.48
CA GLU A 40 -0.73 24.58 15.26
C GLU A 40 0.06 23.37 14.74
N ILE A 41 -0.59 22.47 14.00
CA ILE A 41 0.08 21.33 13.34
C ILE A 41 0.74 21.71 12.01
N LEU A 42 0.75 22.99 11.62
CA LEU A 42 1.39 23.47 10.40
C LEU A 42 2.79 24.03 10.69
N LEU A 43 3.70 23.79 9.77
CA LEU A 43 4.97 24.50 9.66
C LEU A 43 4.73 25.88 9.04
N GLU A 44 5.73 26.78 9.14
CA GLU A 44 5.66 28.13 8.55
C GLU A 44 5.42 28.11 7.02
N ASN A 45 5.87 27.06 6.34
CA ASN A 45 5.63 26.85 4.91
C ASN A 45 4.20 26.35 4.59
N GLY A 46 3.36 26.09 5.61
CA GLY A 46 2.01 25.57 5.50
C GLY A 46 1.91 24.06 5.27
N GLU A 47 3.01 23.31 5.40
CA GLU A 47 2.98 21.84 5.40
C GLU A 47 2.66 21.29 6.79
N VAL A 48 2.16 20.06 6.85
CA VAL A 48 1.87 19.41 8.13
C VAL A 48 3.17 19.03 8.85
N ASN A 49 3.33 19.51 10.07
CA ASN A 49 4.36 19.09 11.01
C ASN A 49 4.08 17.65 11.49
N ARG A 50 4.56 16.67 10.70
CA ARG A 50 4.36 15.23 10.97
C ARG A 50 4.86 14.79 12.36
N PRO A 51 6.01 15.25 12.87
CA PRO A 51 6.42 14.98 14.25
C PRO A 51 5.38 15.42 15.29
N MET A 52 4.88 16.66 15.19
CA MET A 52 3.90 17.21 16.14
C MET A 52 2.55 16.50 16.05
N LEU A 53 2.02 16.31 14.83
CA LEU A 53 0.80 15.53 14.62
C LEU A 53 0.95 14.11 15.16
N GLY A 54 2.13 13.50 14.95
CA GLY A 54 2.51 12.22 15.52
C GLY A 54 2.38 12.20 17.04
N GLN A 55 2.98 13.16 17.75
CA GLN A 55 2.88 13.24 19.20
C GLN A 55 1.43 13.34 19.69
N ILE A 56 0.59 14.14 19.02
CA ILE A 56 -0.82 14.31 19.37
C ILE A 56 -1.58 12.99 19.22
N VAL A 57 -1.43 12.29 18.10
CA VAL A 57 -2.16 11.04 17.84
C VAL A 57 -1.58 9.83 18.56
N PHE A 58 -0.29 9.82 18.88
CA PHE A 58 0.28 8.72 19.67
C PHE A 58 -0.05 8.83 21.16
N SER A 59 -0.30 10.04 21.66
CA SER A 59 -0.70 10.26 23.05
C SER A 59 -2.18 9.97 23.33
N ASP A 60 -3.02 9.95 22.28
CA ASP A 60 -4.47 9.82 22.41
C ASP A 60 -5.04 8.84 21.36
N PRO A 61 -5.47 7.64 21.78
CA PRO A 61 -6.05 6.63 20.89
C PRO A 61 -7.28 7.11 20.12
N ASP A 62 -8.11 7.97 20.69
CA ASP A 62 -9.34 8.46 20.06
C ASP A 62 -8.99 9.46 18.94
N LYS A 63 -8.02 10.34 19.18
CA LYS A 63 -7.48 11.24 18.13
C LYS A 63 -6.84 10.49 16.99
N ARG A 64 -6.12 9.40 17.28
CA ARG A 64 -5.57 8.51 16.24
C ARG A 64 -6.68 7.88 15.40
N GLN A 65 -7.69 7.29 16.03
CA GLN A 65 -8.82 6.72 15.28
C GLN A 65 -9.55 7.78 14.45
N PHE A 66 -9.70 8.99 14.99
CA PHE A 66 -10.31 10.09 14.27
C PHE A 66 -9.49 10.50 13.04
N LEU A 67 -8.16 10.68 13.20
CA LEU A 67 -7.25 10.96 12.09
C LEU A 67 -7.33 9.85 11.03
N ASP A 68 -7.29 8.58 11.44
CA ASP A 68 -7.34 7.44 10.52
C ASP A 68 -8.65 7.42 9.73
N ARG A 69 -9.80 7.66 10.36
CA ARG A 69 -11.10 7.76 9.68
C ARG A 69 -11.17 8.93 8.70
N LEU A 70 -10.58 10.07 9.09
CA LEU A 70 -10.54 11.27 8.27
C LEU A 70 -9.71 11.06 7.00
N LEU A 71 -8.58 10.36 7.14
CA LEU A 71 -7.63 10.13 6.06
C LEU A 71 -7.94 8.91 5.20
N ALA A 72 -8.61 7.89 5.75
CA ALA A 72 -8.95 6.65 5.04
C ALA A 72 -9.52 6.86 3.61
N PRO A 73 -10.56 7.69 3.39
CA PRO A 73 -11.10 7.88 2.04
C PRO A 73 -10.11 8.57 1.10
N HIS A 74 -9.27 9.48 1.60
CA HIS A 74 -8.28 10.19 0.81
C HIS A 74 -7.11 9.28 0.43
N ILE A 75 -6.65 8.45 1.36
CA ILE A 75 -5.61 7.44 1.10
C ILE A 75 -6.12 6.42 0.08
N SER A 76 -7.33 5.88 0.27
CA SER A 76 -7.91 4.91 -0.66
C SER A 76 -8.09 5.50 -2.07
N SER A 77 -8.58 6.74 -2.19
CA SER A 77 -8.73 7.38 -3.49
C SER A 77 -7.38 7.68 -4.14
N GLY A 78 -6.39 8.14 -3.37
CA GLY A 78 -5.04 8.41 -3.87
C GLY A 78 -4.37 7.15 -4.42
N ILE A 79 -4.44 6.04 -3.66
CA ILE A 79 -3.95 4.73 -4.10
C ILE A 79 -4.66 4.31 -5.39
N PHE A 80 -6.00 4.40 -5.46
CA PHE A 80 -6.77 4.03 -6.64
C PHE A 80 -6.33 4.80 -7.89
N TRP A 81 -6.20 6.12 -7.81
CA TRP A 81 -5.81 6.94 -8.95
C TRP A 81 -4.38 6.68 -9.41
N GLU A 82 -3.43 6.46 -8.50
CA GLU A 82 -2.08 6.08 -8.89
C GLU A 82 -2.03 4.68 -9.52
N VAL A 83 -2.80 3.72 -9.00
CA VAL A 83 -2.95 2.40 -9.64
C VAL A 83 -3.49 2.55 -11.06
N VAL A 84 -4.56 3.33 -11.27
CA VAL A 84 -5.13 3.57 -12.61
C VAL A 84 -4.12 4.23 -13.54
N LYS A 85 -3.37 5.23 -13.06
CA LYS A 85 -2.34 5.93 -13.85
C LYS A 85 -1.21 4.99 -14.27
N LEU A 86 -0.71 4.15 -13.35
CA LEU A 86 0.33 3.16 -13.65
C LEU A 86 -0.18 2.08 -14.59
N TRP A 87 -1.44 1.66 -14.39
CA TRP A 87 -2.11 0.74 -15.28
C TRP A 87 -2.24 1.30 -16.71
N LEU A 88 -2.58 2.58 -16.87
CA LEU A 88 -2.60 3.26 -18.17
C LEU A 88 -1.20 3.32 -18.80
N LYS A 89 -0.15 3.51 -17.99
CA LYS A 89 1.26 3.49 -18.44
C LYS A 89 1.78 2.10 -18.85
N GLY A 90 1.02 1.03 -18.60
CA GLY A 90 1.41 -0.32 -19.02
C GLY A 90 2.23 -1.12 -18.04
N TYR A 91 2.31 -0.68 -16.78
CA TYR A 91 2.90 -1.50 -15.71
C TYR A 91 2.07 -2.77 -15.53
N LYS A 92 2.75 -3.92 -15.54
CA LYS A 92 2.12 -5.24 -15.39
C LYS A 92 1.96 -5.63 -13.93
N VAL A 93 2.88 -5.19 -13.08
CA VAL A 93 2.88 -5.46 -11.65
C VAL A 93 2.96 -4.13 -10.90
N ILE A 94 2.04 -3.92 -9.96
CA ILE A 94 2.04 -2.75 -9.07
C ILE A 94 2.04 -3.31 -7.65
N VAL A 95 3.05 -2.93 -6.87
CA VAL A 95 3.23 -3.33 -5.48
C VAL A 95 2.69 -2.21 -4.59
N LEU A 96 1.75 -2.55 -3.72
CA LEU A 96 1.19 -1.60 -2.76
C LEU A 96 1.81 -1.89 -1.39
N ASP A 97 2.62 -0.97 -0.87
CA ASP A 97 3.14 -1.03 0.50
C ASP A 97 2.16 -0.34 1.44
N VAL A 98 1.34 -1.16 2.11
CA VAL A 98 0.25 -0.72 2.99
C VAL A 98 0.35 -1.41 4.35
N PRO A 99 0.89 -0.74 5.39
CA PRO A 99 1.02 -1.34 6.72
C PRO A 99 -0.32 -1.77 7.34
N LEU A 100 -1.39 -1.02 7.04
CA LEU A 100 -2.75 -1.23 7.53
C LEU A 100 -3.67 -1.88 6.47
N LEU A 101 -3.10 -2.75 5.62
CA LEU A 101 -3.81 -3.34 4.47
C LEU A 101 -5.18 -3.95 4.86
N PHE A 102 -5.20 -4.77 5.92
CA PHE A 102 -6.38 -5.49 6.37
C PHE A 102 -7.34 -4.59 7.15
N GLU A 103 -6.79 -3.70 7.96
CA GLU A 103 -7.54 -2.72 8.76
C GLU A 103 -8.29 -1.75 7.85
N ALA A 104 -7.69 -1.36 6.72
CA ALA A 104 -8.29 -0.52 5.68
C ALA A 104 -9.17 -1.30 4.69
N LYS A 105 -9.28 -2.63 4.82
CA LYS A 105 -10.03 -3.53 3.91
C LYS A 105 -9.58 -3.43 2.44
N ILE A 106 -8.32 -3.05 2.22
CA ILE A 106 -7.74 -2.91 0.87
C ILE A 106 -7.37 -4.30 0.31
N ASP A 107 -7.16 -5.29 1.18
CA ASP A 107 -6.92 -6.70 0.87
C ASP A 107 -7.91 -7.30 -0.15
N LYS A 108 -9.15 -6.79 -0.18
CA LYS A 108 -10.19 -7.22 -1.14
C LYS A 108 -9.90 -6.85 -2.59
N PHE A 109 -9.06 -5.84 -2.82
CA PHE A 109 -8.78 -5.28 -4.14
C PHE A 109 -7.37 -5.62 -4.64
N THR A 110 -6.60 -6.37 -3.86
CA THR A 110 -5.17 -6.59 -4.11
C THR A 110 -4.82 -8.06 -3.97
N LYS A 111 -4.27 -8.66 -5.03
CA LYS A 111 -3.80 -10.04 -5.03
C LYS A 111 -2.53 -10.20 -5.88
N PRO A 112 -1.59 -11.08 -5.49
CA PRO A 112 -1.53 -11.79 -4.21
C PRO A 112 -1.12 -10.86 -3.04
N ILE A 113 -1.50 -11.21 -1.83
CA ILE A 113 -1.12 -10.54 -0.58
C ILE A 113 0.19 -11.18 -0.08
N ILE A 114 1.23 -10.36 0.02
CA ILE A 114 2.54 -10.78 0.52
C ILE A 114 2.73 -10.18 1.92
N VAL A 115 3.05 -11.02 2.91
CA VAL A 115 3.39 -10.59 4.26
C VAL A 115 4.84 -10.89 4.56
N VAL A 116 5.61 -9.86 4.91
CA VAL A 116 6.95 -10.03 5.49
C VAL A 116 6.79 -10.24 6.98
N TRP A 117 6.99 -11.47 7.42
CA TRP A 117 6.80 -11.89 8.80
C TRP A 117 8.13 -11.96 9.55
N ILE A 118 8.08 -11.74 10.86
CA ILE A 118 9.20 -11.90 11.78
C ILE A 118 8.63 -12.25 13.16
N ASP A 119 9.40 -12.96 13.99
CA ASP A 119 8.99 -13.26 15.35
C ASP A 119 8.84 -11.97 16.20
N PRO A 120 7.93 -11.96 17.20
CA PRO A 120 7.64 -10.77 18.00
C PRO A 120 8.85 -10.17 18.73
N GLU A 121 9.74 -11.02 19.24
CA GLU A 121 10.92 -10.59 20.00
C GLU A 121 11.90 -9.85 19.08
N THR A 122 12.19 -10.43 17.91
CA THR A 122 13.04 -9.78 16.91
C THR A 122 12.37 -8.53 16.32
N GLN A 123 11.03 -8.53 16.15
CA GLN A 123 10.28 -7.33 15.73
C GLN A 123 10.54 -6.17 16.69
N LYS A 124 10.36 -6.42 18.00
CA LYS A 124 10.53 -5.43 19.06
C LYS A 124 11.96 -4.93 19.11
N LYS A 125 12.94 -5.83 19.11
CA LYS A 125 14.38 -5.50 19.11
C LYS A 125 14.77 -4.64 17.92
N ARG A 126 14.32 -4.98 16.70
CA ARG A 126 14.59 -4.19 15.49
C ARG A 126 13.90 -2.83 15.51
N LEU A 127 12.69 -2.75 16.08
CA LEU A 127 11.95 -1.49 16.23
C LEU A 127 12.67 -0.53 17.18
N MET A 128 13.07 -1.01 18.36
CA MET A 128 13.82 -0.24 19.35
C MET A 128 15.16 0.24 18.78
N GLY A 129 15.90 -0.64 18.10
CA GLY A 129 17.19 -0.29 17.50
C GLY A 129 17.09 0.76 16.39
N ARG A 130 16.01 0.75 15.61
CA ARG A 130 15.79 1.74 14.53
C ARG A 130 15.32 3.09 15.06
N ASP A 131 14.28 3.07 15.89
CA ASP A 131 13.55 4.28 16.27
C ASP A 131 14.10 4.89 17.57
N LYS A 132 15.14 4.29 18.18
CA LYS A 132 15.70 4.64 19.49
C LYS A 132 14.60 4.78 20.56
N SER A 133 13.54 3.99 20.43
CA SER A 133 12.37 4.01 21.32
C SER A 133 12.60 3.09 22.51
N ASN A 134 11.98 3.41 23.65
CA ASN A 134 11.98 2.51 24.80
C ASN A 134 11.08 1.29 24.53
N GLU A 135 11.15 0.32 25.43
CA GLU A 135 10.45 -0.96 25.28
C GLU A 135 8.91 -0.82 25.26
N GLU A 136 8.39 0.10 26.07
CA GLU A 136 6.97 0.39 26.21
C GLU A 136 6.40 1.04 24.94
N ASP A 137 7.08 2.05 24.41
CA ASP A 137 6.73 2.73 23.15
C ASP A 137 6.74 1.76 21.97
N ALA A 138 7.74 0.87 21.92
CA ALA A 138 7.81 -0.18 20.91
C ALA A 138 6.62 -1.14 21.02
N GLY A 139 6.27 -1.56 22.23
CA GLY A 139 5.09 -2.41 22.50
C GLY A 139 3.79 -1.73 22.08
N ASN A 140 3.58 -0.48 22.49
CA ASN A 140 2.40 0.31 22.14
C ASN A 140 2.23 0.48 20.62
N ARG A 141 3.33 0.66 19.88
CA ARG A 141 3.30 0.74 18.41
C ARG A 141 2.95 -0.59 17.74
N ILE A 142 3.48 -1.70 18.26
CA ILE A 142 3.17 -3.04 17.75
C ILE A 142 1.70 -3.38 18.01
N ASN A 143 1.22 -3.12 19.23
CA ASN A 143 -0.14 -3.42 19.66
C ASN A 143 -1.21 -2.52 19.00
N ALA A 144 -0.80 -1.36 18.46
CA ALA A 144 -1.70 -0.48 17.71
C ALA A 144 -2.12 -1.06 16.33
N GLN A 145 -1.50 -2.16 15.88
CA GLN A 145 -1.76 -2.78 14.59
C GLN A 145 -2.22 -4.23 14.76
N MET A 146 -2.84 -4.80 13.71
CA MET A 146 -3.15 -6.22 13.72
C MET A 146 -1.86 -7.05 13.89
N PRO A 147 -1.86 -8.07 14.78
CA PRO A 147 -0.68 -8.90 15.03
C PRO A 147 -0.12 -9.52 13.74
N LEU A 148 1.20 -9.60 13.63
CA LEU A 148 1.87 -10.15 12.44
C LEU A 148 1.45 -11.59 12.15
N ASP A 149 1.23 -12.42 13.19
CA ASP A 149 0.75 -13.80 13.02
C ASP A 149 -0.65 -13.87 12.40
N VAL A 150 -1.52 -12.92 12.73
CA VAL A 150 -2.85 -12.82 12.11
C VAL A 150 -2.73 -12.39 10.66
N LYS A 151 -1.82 -11.47 10.34
CA LYS A 151 -1.53 -11.06 8.95
C LYS A 151 -0.96 -12.23 8.15
N ARG A 152 -0.04 -12.99 8.73
CA ARG A 152 0.56 -14.20 8.14
C ARG A 152 -0.51 -15.21 7.72
N ASN A 153 -1.48 -15.48 8.59
CA ASN A 153 -2.56 -16.44 8.29
C ASN A 153 -3.52 -16.00 7.18
N LYS A 154 -3.51 -14.71 6.80
CA LYS A 154 -4.34 -14.14 5.74
C LYS A 154 -3.57 -13.87 4.45
N ALA A 155 -2.26 -14.11 4.44
CA ALA A 155 -1.39 -13.85 3.30
C ALA A 155 -1.50 -14.98 2.27
N ASP A 156 -1.38 -14.62 0.98
CA ASP A 156 -1.22 -15.61 -0.08
C ASP A 156 0.24 -16.10 -0.13
N ILE A 157 1.19 -15.22 0.23
CA ILE A 157 2.63 -15.50 0.27
C ILE A 157 3.22 -14.92 1.55
N VAL A 158 4.07 -15.69 2.24
CA VAL A 158 4.78 -15.25 3.45
C VAL A 158 6.29 -15.25 3.19
N ILE A 159 6.95 -14.14 3.50
CA ILE A 159 8.40 -14.01 3.48
C ILE A 159 8.88 -13.98 4.93
N ASP A 160 9.72 -14.93 5.32
CA ASP A 160 10.32 -14.99 6.65
C ASP A 160 11.58 -14.12 6.72
N ASN A 161 11.54 -13.10 7.59
CA ASN A 161 12.61 -12.13 7.80
C ASN A 161 13.33 -12.33 9.16
N THR A 162 13.22 -13.51 9.75
CA THR A 162 13.99 -13.88 10.97
C THR A 162 15.46 -14.14 10.66
N GLY A 163 15.78 -14.64 9.46
CA GLY A 163 17.13 -14.95 9.00
C GLY A 163 17.99 -13.73 8.64
N SER A 164 19.03 -14.00 7.86
CA SER A 164 19.95 -12.99 7.35
C SER A 164 19.31 -12.14 6.23
N LEU A 165 19.97 -11.03 5.88
CA LEU A 165 19.55 -10.21 4.75
C LEU A 165 19.64 -10.99 3.42
N ASP A 166 20.56 -11.94 3.31
CA ASP A 166 20.71 -12.74 2.10
C ASP A 166 19.61 -13.80 1.97
N ASP A 167 19.20 -14.41 3.08
CA ASP A 167 18.01 -15.29 3.11
C ASP A 167 16.76 -14.52 2.66
N LEU A 168 16.61 -13.28 3.13
CA LEU A 168 15.50 -12.40 2.73
C LEU A 168 15.54 -12.10 1.23
N LYS A 169 16.73 -11.78 0.68
CA LYS A 169 16.89 -11.53 -0.76
C LYS A 169 16.52 -12.75 -1.58
N GLU A 170 16.95 -13.94 -1.16
CA GLU A 170 16.65 -15.18 -1.89
C GLU A 170 15.14 -15.47 -1.90
N GLN A 171 14.47 -15.36 -0.75
CA GLN A 171 13.02 -15.50 -0.66
C GLN A 171 12.30 -14.45 -1.52
N PHE A 172 12.73 -13.20 -1.47
CA PHE A 172 12.14 -12.13 -2.26
C PHE A 172 12.29 -12.37 -3.77
N GLN A 173 13.44 -12.90 -4.23
CA GLN A 173 13.62 -13.28 -5.64
C GLN A 173 12.63 -14.36 -6.08
N LYS A 174 12.38 -15.37 -5.24
CA LYS A 174 11.38 -16.41 -5.52
C LYS A 174 9.98 -15.81 -5.67
N VAL A 175 9.60 -14.90 -4.76
CA VAL A 175 8.33 -14.19 -4.82
C VAL A 175 8.23 -13.30 -6.07
N LEU A 176 9.28 -12.55 -6.39
CA LEU A 176 9.33 -11.74 -7.61
C LEU A 176 9.09 -12.59 -8.85
N ILE A 177 9.78 -13.73 -8.98
CA ILE A 177 9.57 -14.65 -10.11
C ILE A 177 8.12 -15.11 -10.16
N GLU A 178 7.53 -15.48 -9.04
CA GLU A 178 6.15 -15.95 -8.96
C GLU A 178 5.13 -14.90 -9.39
N VAL A 179 5.25 -13.66 -8.88
CA VAL A 179 4.32 -12.56 -9.21
C VAL A 179 4.56 -11.96 -10.60
N SER A 180 5.73 -12.22 -11.19
CA SER A 180 6.08 -11.78 -12.55
C SER A 180 5.63 -12.76 -13.63
N LYS A 181 5.13 -13.95 -13.26
CA LYS A 181 4.65 -14.93 -14.23
C LYS A 181 3.51 -14.33 -15.07
N PRO A 182 3.42 -14.66 -16.37
CA PRO A 182 2.29 -14.23 -17.19
C PRO A 182 0.98 -14.66 -16.55
N LEU A 183 -0.02 -13.76 -16.57
CA LEU A 183 -1.35 -14.07 -16.07
C LEU A 183 -1.87 -15.34 -16.76
N THR A 184 -2.37 -16.29 -15.98
CA THR A 184 -3.05 -17.49 -16.50
C THR A 184 -4.30 -17.09 -17.29
N GLY A 185 -4.79 -17.92 -18.22
CA GLY A 185 -5.88 -17.56 -19.15
C GLY A 185 -7.12 -16.94 -18.48
N THR A 186 -7.52 -17.43 -17.30
CA THR A 186 -8.62 -16.87 -16.50
C THR A 186 -8.29 -15.47 -15.97
N GLN A 187 -7.07 -15.27 -15.47
CA GLN A 187 -6.59 -13.97 -15.01
C GLN A 187 -6.38 -12.99 -16.18
N PHE A 188 -6.07 -13.49 -17.39
CA PHE A 188 -5.98 -12.69 -18.61
C PHE A 188 -7.34 -12.08 -18.98
N TRP A 189 -8.43 -12.86 -18.94
CA TRP A 189 -9.78 -12.33 -19.20
C TRP A 189 -10.21 -11.29 -18.15
N HIS A 190 -9.75 -11.41 -16.92
CA HIS A 190 -9.91 -10.39 -15.87
C HIS A 190 -8.89 -9.24 -15.93
N SER A 191 -7.90 -9.31 -16.83
CA SER A 191 -6.87 -8.29 -16.98
C SER A 191 -7.28 -7.18 -17.93
N ARG A 192 -6.52 -6.09 -17.94
CA ARG A 192 -6.62 -5.02 -18.95
C ARG A 192 -6.74 -5.54 -20.37
N ASN A 193 -5.90 -6.51 -20.70
CA ASN A 193 -5.81 -7.01 -22.06
C ASN A 193 -7.06 -7.81 -22.42
N GLY A 194 -7.65 -8.55 -21.47
CA GLY A 194 -8.95 -9.19 -21.63
C GLY A 194 -10.08 -8.18 -21.84
N ALA A 195 -10.15 -7.14 -20.99
CA ALA A 195 -11.16 -6.08 -21.11
C ALA A 195 -11.06 -5.31 -22.45
N LEU A 196 -9.83 -4.99 -22.89
CA LEU A 196 -9.58 -4.34 -24.19
C LEU A 196 -9.95 -5.25 -25.36
N VAL A 197 -9.68 -6.55 -25.28
CA VAL A 197 -10.08 -7.52 -26.32
C VAL A 197 -11.61 -7.62 -26.41
N ILE A 198 -12.33 -7.64 -25.28
CA ILE A 198 -13.80 -7.64 -25.27
C ILE A 198 -14.33 -6.35 -25.93
N LEU A 199 -13.81 -5.18 -25.56
CA LEU A 199 -14.18 -3.89 -26.14
C LEU A 199 -13.89 -3.81 -27.65
N ALA A 200 -12.73 -4.30 -28.09
CA ALA A 200 -12.38 -4.37 -29.51
C ALA A 200 -13.31 -5.33 -30.28
N SER A 201 -13.70 -6.44 -29.66
CA SER A 201 -14.61 -7.42 -30.25
C SER A 201 -16.03 -6.86 -30.41
N LEU A 202 -16.53 -6.13 -29.40
CA LEU A 202 -17.84 -5.49 -29.45
C LEU A 202 -17.90 -4.36 -30.46
N THR A 203 -16.86 -3.53 -30.55
CA THR A 203 -16.80 -2.44 -31.55
C THR A 203 -16.68 -2.99 -32.97
N SER A 204 -15.86 -4.02 -33.19
CA SER A 204 -15.75 -4.70 -34.49
C SER A 204 -17.08 -5.37 -34.88
N GLY A 205 -17.75 -6.05 -33.94
CA GLY A 205 -19.07 -6.65 -34.17
C GLY A 205 -20.17 -5.63 -34.49
N LEU A 206 -20.18 -4.48 -33.81
CA LEU A 206 -21.11 -3.38 -34.07
C LEU A 206 -20.90 -2.78 -35.46
N VAL A 207 -19.64 -2.55 -35.86
CA VAL A 207 -19.29 -2.05 -37.19
C VAL A 207 -19.69 -3.03 -38.29
N LEU A 208 -19.50 -4.34 -38.07
CA LEU A 208 -19.95 -5.38 -39.00
C LEU A 208 -21.47 -5.44 -39.11
N CYS A 209 -22.21 -5.33 -37.99
CA CYS A 209 -23.68 -5.26 -38.02
C CYS A 209 -24.18 -4.04 -38.78
N ILE A 210 -23.60 -2.85 -38.55
CA ILE A 210 -23.98 -1.63 -39.25
C ILE A 210 -23.74 -1.77 -40.76
N LYS A 211 -22.58 -2.33 -41.16
CA LYS A 211 -22.27 -2.59 -42.58
C LYS A 211 -23.17 -3.65 -43.24
N ALA A 212 -23.69 -4.60 -42.47
CA ALA A 212 -24.61 -5.61 -42.99
C ALA A 212 -26.05 -5.10 -43.13
N LEU A 213 -26.38 -4.01 -42.44
CA LEU A 213 -27.70 -3.34 -42.46
C LEU A 213 -27.76 -2.16 -43.45
N SER A 214 -26.63 -1.75 -44.04
CA SER A 214 -26.50 -0.70 -45.06
C SER A 214 -26.34 -1.29 -46.46
#